data_AF-A0A363NW17-F1
#
_entry.id   AF-A0A363NW17-F1
#
_cell.length_a   1.000
_cell.length_b   1.000
_cell.length_c   1.000
_cell.angle_alpha   90.00
_cell.angle_beta   90.00
_cell.angle_gamma   90.00
#
_symmetry.space_group_name_H-M   'P 1'
#
loop_
_entity.id
_entity.type
_entity.pdbx_description
1 polymer ?
#
loop_
_entity_poly.entity_id
_entity_poly.type
_entity_poly.pdbx_seq_one_letter_code
_entity_poly.pdbx_strand_id
1 'polypeptide(L)'
;MLSELYQRGRKITLNQLMEAAIDGDQLAINSFSRIGYMLGKGIATLIHIIYPEKVIISGYGARIGQILLPQIQAAVVEFSINGLSKYTSIEISSLLNVQLMGTASIAILALNGETLNIN
;
A
#
# COMPACT_ATOMS: atom_id res chain seq x y z
N MET A 1 -17.17 -1.15 -19.20
CA MET A 1 -17.85 0.04 -18.62
C MET A 1 -16.87 1.16 -18.29
N LEU A 2 -15.73 0.89 -17.64
CA LEU A 2 -14.69 1.92 -17.42
C LEU A 2 -13.91 2.31 -18.70
N SER A 3 -13.62 1.32 -19.56
CA SER A 3 -13.00 1.50 -20.88
C SER A 3 -13.76 2.51 -21.74
N GLU A 4 -15.08 2.41 -21.77
CA GLU A 4 -15.96 3.32 -22.54
C GLU A 4 -15.99 4.74 -21.93
N LEU A 5 -15.97 4.86 -20.59
CA LEU A 5 -15.89 6.16 -19.92
C LEU A 5 -14.56 6.87 -20.20
N TYR A 6 -13.46 6.12 -20.19
CA TYR A 6 -12.12 6.62 -20.55
C TYR A 6 -12.07 7.09 -22.00
N GLN A 7 -12.56 6.27 -22.94
CA GLN A 7 -12.59 6.60 -24.37
C GLN A 7 -13.47 7.82 -24.69
N ARG A 8 -14.49 8.10 -23.87
CA ARG A 8 -15.34 9.30 -23.98
C ARG A 8 -14.74 10.57 -23.36
N GLY A 9 -13.45 10.54 -22.97
CA GLY A 9 -12.74 11.71 -22.44
C GLY A 9 -13.21 12.17 -21.06
N ARG A 10 -13.95 11.33 -20.32
CA ARG A 10 -14.39 11.68 -18.96
C ARG A 10 -13.27 11.42 -17.96
N LYS A 11 -13.10 12.33 -17.00
CA LYS A 11 -12.20 12.14 -15.86
C LYS A 11 -12.70 10.97 -15.01
N ILE A 12 -11.84 9.99 -14.80
CA ILE A 12 -12.09 8.85 -13.90
C ILE A 12 -11.50 9.19 -12.54
N THR A 13 -12.30 9.05 -11.48
CA THR A 13 -11.83 9.23 -10.11
C THR A 13 -11.15 7.96 -9.60
N LEU A 14 -10.26 8.09 -8.61
CA LEU A 14 -9.62 6.94 -7.99
C LEU A 14 -10.64 5.97 -7.39
N ASN A 15 -11.73 6.48 -6.78
CA ASN A 15 -12.80 5.63 -6.23
C ASN A 15 -13.47 4.79 -7.31
N GLN A 16 -13.84 5.39 -8.44
CA GLN A 16 -14.42 4.65 -9.58
C GLN A 16 -13.45 3.60 -10.13
N LEU A 17 -12.16 3.91 -10.19
CA LEU A 17 -11.14 2.95 -10.63
C LEU A 17 -11.02 1.78 -9.65
N MET A 18 -10.99 2.05 -8.34
CA MET A 18 -10.95 1.01 -7.31
C MET A 18 -12.19 0.13 -7.32
N GLU A 19 -13.38 0.73 -7.39
CA GLU A 19 -14.66 0.00 -7.48
C GLU A 19 -14.67 -0.91 -8.71
N ALA A 20 -14.28 -0.39 -9.87
CA ALA A 20 -14.20 -1.19 -11.09
C ALA A 20 -13.24 -2.38 -10.96
N ALA A 21 -12.08 -2.19 -10.31
CA ALA A 21 -11.13 -3.26 -10.09
C ALA A 21 -11.67 -4.33 -9.11
N ILE A 22 -12.39 -3.91 -8.06
CA ILE A 22 -13.06 -4.82 -7.11
C ILE A 22 -14.17 -5.60 -7.82
N ASP A 23 -14.88 -4.96 -8.74
CA ASP A 23 -15.97 -5.54 -9.53
C ASP A 23 -15.48 -6.44 -10.68
N GLY A 24 -14.16 -6.61 -10.84
CA GLY A 24 -13.57 -7.52 -11.83
C GLY A 24 -13.22 -6.89 -13.18
N ASP A 25 -13.24 -5.56 -13.33
CA ASP A 25 -12.81 -4.90 -14.56
C ASP A 25 -11.30 -5.13 -14.80
N GLN A 26 -10.99 -5.89 -15.84
CA GLN A 26 -9.63 -6.33 -16.13
C GLN A 26 -8.65 -5.17 -16.38
N LEU A 27 -9.10 -4.05 -16.96
CA LEU A 27 -8.23 -2.90 -17.21
C LEU A 27 -7.89 -2.21 -15.89
N ALA A 28 -8.86 -2.08 -14.99
CA ALA A 28 -8.65 -1.53 -13.67
C ALA A 28 -7.73 -2.43 -12.83
N ILE A 29 -7.97 -3.75 -12.84
CA ILE A 29 -7.10 -4.74 -12.19
C ILE A 29 -5.66 -4.64 -12.72
N ASN A 30 -5.47 -4.66 -14.04
CA ASN A 30 -4.14 -4.56 -14.64
C ASN A 30 -3.42 -3.26 -14.28
N SER A 31 -4.17 -2.17 -14.15
CA SER A 31 -3.62 -0.88 -13.73
C SER A 31 -3.11 -0.95 -12.29
N PHE A 32 -3.92 -1.48 -11.36
CA PHE A 32 -3.47 -1.69 -9.97
C PHE A 32 -2.35 -2.72 -9.87
N SER A 33 -2.33 -3.75 -10.70
CA SER A 33 -1.24 -4.72 -10.70
C SER A 33 0.10 -4.09 -11.06
N ARG A 34 0.13 -3.21 -12.07
CA ARG A 34 1.32 -2.42 -12.41
C ARG A 34 1.74 -1.48 -11.28
N ILE A 35 0.77 -0.86 -10.60
CA ILE A 35 1.04 -0.03 -9.42
C ILE A 35 1.67 -0.88 -8.30
N GLY A 36 1.09 -2.03 -7.99
CA GLY A 36 1.60 -2.95 -6.96
C GLY A 36 3.01 -3.43 -7.25
N TYR A 37 3.30 -3.78 -8.51
CA TYR A 37 4.65 -4.16 -8.93
C TYR A 37 5.68 -3.04 -8.73
N MET A 38 5.34 -1.81 -9.12
CA MET A 38 6.21 -0.64 -8.91
C MET A 38 6.38 -0.29 -7.43
N LEU A 39 5.33 -0.41 -6.62
CA LEU A 39 5.41 -0.27 -5.17
C LEU A 39 6.35 -1.31 -4.57
N GLY A 40 6.25 -2.57 -4.97
CA GLY A 40 7.13 -3.63 -4.49
C GLY A 40 8.60 -3.39 -4.86
N LYS A 41 8.89 -2.84 -6.05
CA LYS A 41 10.25 -2.39 -6.40
C LYS A 41 10.77 -1.32 -5.43
N GLY A 42 9.96 -0.32 -5.11
CA GLY A 42 10.32 0.71 -4.14
C GLY A 42 10.52 0.15 -2.74
N ILE A 43 9.65 -0.77 -2.31
CA ILE A 43 9.76 -1.45 -1.01
C ILE A 43 11.04 -2.29 -0.95
N ALA A 44 11.40 -3.01 -2.01
CA ALA A 44 12.66 -3.76 -2.08
C ALA A 44 13.88 -2.85 -1.87
N THR A 45 13.88 -1.68 -2.51
CA THR A 45 14.93 -0.67 -2.30
C THR A 45 14.97 -0.21 -0.84
N LEU A 46 13.81 0.05 -0.21
CA LEU A 46 13.76 0.43 1.20
C LEU A 46 14.25 -0.69 2.11
N ILE A 47 13.93 -1.96 1.83
CA ILE A 47 14.44 -3.11 2.59
C ILE A 47 15.97 -3.11 2.61
N HIS A 48 16.63 -2.73 1.52
CA HIS A 48 18.10 -2.65 1.46
C HIS A 48 18.67 -1.50 2.29
N ILE A 49 17.91 -0.41 2.45
CA ILE A 49 18.36 0.80 3.13
C ILE A 49 18.12 0.74 4.64
N ILE A 50 16.90 0.35 5.04
CA ILE A 50 16.45 0.47 6.44
C ILE A 50 16.24 -0.89 7.13
N TYR A 51 16.25 -2.00 6.38
CA TYR A 51 16.03 -3.36 6.88
C TYR A 51 14.85 -3.48 7.88
N PRO A 52 13.61 -3.19 7.45
CA PRO A 52 12.48 -3.18 8.36
C PRO A 52 12.00 -4.60 8.66
N GLU A 53 11.55 -4.85 9.90
CA GLU A 53 10.86 -6.11 10.24
C GLU A 53 9.46 -6.20 9.62
N LYS A 54 8.83 -5.04 9.35
CA LYS A 54 7.45 -4.97 8.85
C LYS A 54 7.20 -3.75 7.96
N VAL A 55 6.43 -3.97 6.90
CA VAL A 55 5.87 -2.95 6.00
C VAL A 55 4.36 -3.07 6.02
N ILE A 56 3.68 -1.98 6.39
CA ILE A 56 2.21 -1.92 6.44
C ILE A 56 1.68 -1.07 5.30
N ILE A 57 0.82 -1.65 4.46
CA ILE A 57 0.08 -0.93 3.42
C ILE A 57 -1.26 -0.50 4.00
N SER A 58 -1.49 0.82 4.08
CA SER A 58 -2.70 1.41 4.68
C SER A 58 -3.44 2.33 3.69
N GLY A 59 -4.51 2.99 4.16
CA GLY A 59 -5.27 3.97 3.36
C GLY A 59 -5.90 3.36 2.10
N TYR A 60 -5.80 4.06 0.97
CA TYR A 60 -6.30 3.54 -0.32
C TYR A 60 -5.65 2.22 -0.73
N GLY A 61 -4.37 2.03 -0.38
CA GLY A 61 -3.67 0.77 -0.65
C GLY A 61 -4.28 -0.41 0.09
N ALA A 62 -4.81 -0.19 1.30
CA ALA A 62 -5.50 -1.24 2.03
C ALA A 62 -6.85 -1.62 1.41
N ARG A 63 -7.61 -0.65 0.89
CA ARG A 63 -8.89 -0.90 0.22
C ARG A 63 -8.78 -1.80 -1.01
N ILE A 64 -7.64 -1.75 -1.71
CA ILE A 64 -7.38 -2.54 -2.92
C ILE A 64 -6.27 -3.59 -2.69
N GLY A 65 -6.03 -3.92 -1.42
CA GLY A 65 -4.92 -4.77 -0.97
C GLY A 65 -4.92 -6.18 -1.55
N GLN A 66 -6.09 -6.75 -1.86
CA GLN A 66 -6.20 -8.08 -2.49
C GLN A 66 -5.55 -8.14 -3.88
N ILE A 67 -5.53 -7.02 -4.61
CA ILE A 67 -4.89 -6.92 -5.93
C ILE A 67 -3.42 -6.50 -5.77
N LEU A 68 -3.14 -5.56 -4.86
CA LEU A 68 -1.78 -5.02 -4.69
C LEU A 68 -0.82 -5.99 -4.03
N LEU A 69 -1.24 -6.67 -2.95
CA LEU A 69 -0.34 -7.43 -2.10
C LEU A 69 0.43 -8.53 -2.86
N PRO A 70 -0.20 -9.35 -3.71
CA PRO A 70 0.54 -10.36 -4.48
C PRO A 70 1.59 -9.75 -5.41
N GLN A 71 1.27 -8.61 -6.01
CA GLN A 71 2.16 -7.91 -6.96
C GLN A 71 3.32 -7.23 -6.24
N ILE A 72 3.05 -6.66 -5.07
CA ILE A 72 4.08 -6.11 -4.17
C ILE A 72 5.03 -7.22 -3.73
N GLN A 73 4.51 -8.34 -3.24
CA GLN A 73 5.31 -9.47 -2.78
C GLN A 73 6.18 -10.05 -3.90
N ALA A 74 5.60 -10.25 -5.10
CA ALA A 74 6.34 -10.73 -6.26
C ALA A 74 7.51 -9.80 -6.61
N ALA A 75 7.25 -8.49 -6.72
CA ALA A 75 8.30 -7.51 -7.01
C ALA A 75 9.34 -7.41 -5.88
N VAL A 76 8.93 -7.49 -4.62
CA VAL A 76 9.88 -7.48 -3.50
C VAL A 76 10.82 -8.67 -3.56
N VAL A 77 10.31 -9.87 -3.85
CA VAL A 77 11.15 -11.06 -4.03
C VAL A 77 12.08 -10.88 -5.24
N GLU A 78 11.56 -10.39 -6.36
CA GLU A 78 12.33 -10.20 -7.60
C GLU A 78 13.48 -9.19 -7.44
N PHE A 79 13.22 -8.05 -6.81
CA PHE A 79 14.18 -6.94 -6.71
C PHE A 79 15.04 -6.97 -5.44
N SER A 80 14.83 -7.94 -4.54
CA SER A 80 15.64 -8.06 -3.33
C SER A 80 16.83 -8.97 -3.50
N ILE A 81 17.92 -8.66 -2.78
CA ILE A 81 19.01 -9.61 -2.58
C ILE A 81 18.41 -10.90 -1.97
N ASN A 82 18.79 -12.04 -2.54
CA ASN A 82 18.26 -13.34 -2.16
C ASN A 82 18.29 -13.54 -0.63
N GLY A 83 17.12 -13.80 -0.06
CA GLY A 83 16.96 -14.08 1.37
C GLY A 83 16.79 -12.86 2.27
N LEU A 84 17.11 -11.65 1.81
CA LEU A 84 17.02 -10.44 2.64
C LEU A 84 15.56 -10.05 2.94
N SER A 85 14.68 -10.15 1.94
CA SER A 85 13.26 -9.84 2.09
C SER A 85 12.49 -10.85 2.96
N LYS A 86 13.06 -12.00 3.31
CA LYS A 86 12.39 -13.03 4.14
C LYS A 86 12.18 -12.56 5.58
N TYR A 87 12.97 -11.59 6.05
CA TYR A 87 12.88 -11.03 7.40
C TYR A 87 11.94 -9.83 7.48
N THR A 88 11.40 -9.38 6.35
CA THR A 88 10.43 -8.28 6.28
C THR A 88 9.05 -8.83 5.98
N SER A 89 8.12 -8.70 6.92
CA SER A 89 6.70 -8.98 6.69
C SER A 89 6.03 -7.84 5.93
N ILE A 90 5.17 -8.15 4.97
CA ILE A 90 4.37 -7.15 4.24
C ILE A 90 2.90 -7.46 4.45
N GLU A 91 2.18 -6.52 5.06
CA GLU A 91 0.80 -6.73 5.51
C GLU A 91 -0.11 -5.57 5.09
N ILE A 92 -1.39 -5.88 4.89
CA ILE A 92 -2.43 -4.88 4.70
C ILE A 92 -2.97 -4.46 6.07
N SER A 93 -3.06 -3.16 6.32
CA SER A 93 -3.63 -2.63 7.56
C SER A 93 -5.14 -2.93 7.65
N SER A 94 -5.59 -3.41 8.82
CA SER A 94 -7.00 -3.54 9.17
C SER A 94 -7.59 -2.31 9.87
N LEU A 95 -6.76 -1.29 10.15
CA LEU A 95 -7.18 -0.12 10.90
C LEU A 95 -8.00 0.82 10.01
N LEU A 96 -9.16 1.23 10.55
CA LEU A 96 -9.97 2.31 9.98
C LEU A 96 -9.55 3.64 10.61
N ASN A 97 -9.78 4.74 9.87
CA ASN A 97 -9.50 6.10 10.36
C ASN A 97 -8.05 6.30 10.83
N VAL A 98 -7.07 5.65 10.17
CA VAL A 98 -5.64 5.67 10.54
C VAL A 98 -5.11 7.09 10.76
N GLN A 99 -5.55 8.05 9.93
CA GLN A 99 -5.17 9.45 10.08
C GLN A 99 -5.66 10.05 11.41
N LEU A 100 -6.93 9.83 11.76
CA LEU A 100 -7.50 10.33 13.02
C LEU A 100 -6.83 9.65 14.22
N MET A 101 -6.65 8.32 14.16
CA MET A 101 -5.97 7.57 15.21
C MET A 101 -4.54 8.07 15.41
N GLY A 102 -3.78 8.24 14.31
CA GLY A 102 -2.41 8.75 14.36
C GLY A 102 -2.32 10.15 14.95
N THR A 103 -3.21 11.06 14.52
CA THR A 103 -3.27 12.42 15.07
C THR A 103 -3.64 12.42 16.55
N ALA A 104 -4.63 11.62 16.97
CA ALA A 104 -5.00 11.49 18.37
C ALA A 104 -3.86 10.95 19.23
N SER A 105 -3.12 9.93 18.74
CA SER A 105 -1.96 9.38 19.42
C SER A 105 -0.88 10.44 19.66
N ILE A 106 -0.58 11.27 18.65
CA ILE A 106 0.39 12.37 18.79
C ILE A 106 -0.11 13.41 19.80
N ALA A 107 -1.40 13.77 19.76
CA ALA A 107 -1.98 14.72 20.70
C ALA A 107 -1.91 14.20 22.15
N ILE A 108 -2.23 12.93 22.37
CA ILE A 108 -2.14 12.27 23.69
C ILE A 108 -0.68 12.25 24.17
N LEU A 109 0.26 11.88 23.30
CA LEU A 109 1.69 11.91 23.61
C LEU A 109 2.14 13.31 24.06
N ALA A 110 1.73 14.35 23.34
CA ALA A 110 2.08 15.73 23.66
C ALA A 110 1.49 16.19 25.02
N LEU A 111 0.32 15.67 25.41
CA LEU A 111 -0.33 15.99 26.68
C LEU A 111 0.28 15.24 27.87
N ASN A 112 0.76 14.01 27.67
CA ASN A 112 1.27 13.16 28.75
C ASN A 112 2.72 13.44 29.14
N GLY A 113 3.46 14.27 28.39
CA GLY A 113 4.85 14.64 28.71
C GLY A 113 5.84 13.46 28.68
N GLU A 114 5.41 12.26 28.28
CA GLU A 114 6.28 11.12 28.11
C GLU A 114 7.10 11.29 26.83
N THR A 115 8.40 11.51 27.00
CA THR A 115 9.37 11.37 25.91
C THR A 115 9.27 9.96 25.35
N LEU A 116 8.96 9.82 24.06
CA LEU A 116 9.10 8.55 23.32
C LEU A 116 10.58 8.14 23.41
N ASN A 117 10.87 7.28 24.39
CA ASN A 117 12.19 6.74 24.61
C ASN A 117 12.40 5.64 23.57
N ILE A 118 12.90 6.05 22.40
CA ILE A 118 13.32 5.16 21.32
C ILE A 118 14.75 4.72 21.67
N ASN A 119 14.86 3.78 22.62
CA ASN A 119 16.07 2.96 22.80
C ASN A 119 15.84 1.62 22.12
#